data_AF-A0A1X0T0Z5-F1
#
_entry.id   AF-A0A1X0T0Z5-F1
#
_cell.length_a   1.000
_cell.length_b   1.000
_cell.length_c   1.000
_cell.angle_alpha   90.00
_cell.angle_beta   90.00
_cell.angle_gamma   90.00
#
_symmetry.space_group_name_H-M   'P 1'
#
loop_
_entity.id
_entity.type
_entity.pdbx_description
1 polymer ?
#
loop_
_entity_poly.entity_id
_entity_poly.type
_entity_poly.pdbx_seq_one_letter_code
_entity_poly.pdbx_strand_id
1 'polypeptide(L)'
;MSGMVGDRWTLEAFEPMTAIPTAVSLTTYSRGVEEFMAMPLQRLVDEVEMGMLPVKVGRVVRLDEIAEAHRCMEADEAGGKIVVLP
;
A
#
# COMPACT_ATOMS: atom_id res chain seq x y z
N MET A 1 -11.47 22.93 6.28
CA MET A 1 -10.63 21.75 6.01
C MET A 1 -10.95 21.34 4.58
N SER A 2 -9.97 21.24 3.68
CA SER A 2 -10.14 20.64 2.34
C SER A 2 -9.16 19.49 2.18
N GLY A 3 -9.52 18.50 1.36
CA GLY A 3 -8.86 17.21 1.24
C GLY A 3 -9.77 16.04 1.62
N MET A 4 -9.29 14.81 1.46
CA MET A 4 -10.02 13.54 1.67
C MET A 4 -10.63 13.39 3.08
N VAL A 5 -10.11 14.11 4.08
CA VAL A 5 -10.59 14.10 5.49
C VAL A 5 -11.47 15.33 5.81
N GLY A 6 -11.55 16.31 4.91
CA GLY A 6 -12.30 17.55 5.07
C GLY A 6 -13.61 17.65 4.29
N ASP A 7 -14.03 16.55 3.65
CA ASP A 7 -15.25 16.42 2.83
C ASP A 7 -15.36 17.43 1.68
N ARG A 8 -14.22 17.96 1.23
CA ARG A 8 -14.11 18.86 0.07
C ARG A 8 -12.91 18.44 -0.77
N TRP A 9 -13.21 17.95 -1.97
CA TRP A 9 -12.22 17.48 -2.94
C TRP A 9 -11.34 18.59 -3.51
N THR A 10 -11.87 19.82 -3.54
CA THR A 10 -11.19 20.98 -4.09
C THR A 10 -11.02 22.04 -3.00
N LEU A 11 -9.87 22.73 -3.05
CA LEU A 11 -9.75 24.08 -2.51
C LEU A 11 -10.34 25.03 -3.57
N GLU A 12 -10.69 26.25 -3.18
CA GLU A 12 -11.24 27.22 -4.12
C GLU A 12 -10.29 27.40 -5.32
N ALA A 13 -10.74 26.97 -6.50
CA ALA A 13 -9.99 26.93 -7.75
C ALA A 13 -8.64 26.16 -7.72
N PHE A 14 -8.42 25.25 -6.76
CA PHE A 14 -7.17 24.48 -6.65
C PHE A 14 -7.42 23.00 -6.32
N GLU A 15 -6.88 22.12 -7.15
CA GLU A 15 -6.92 20.66 -6.99
C GLU A 15 -5.52 20.13 -6.65
N PRO A 16 -5.21 19.89 -5.36
CA PRO A 16 -3.85 19.50 -4.94
C PRO A 16 -3.35 18.22 -5.62
N MET A 17 -4.22 17.23 -5.82
CA MET A 17 -3.86 15.94 -6.40
C MET A 17 -3.53 16.03 -7.90
N THR A 18 -4.07 17.03 -8.60
CA THR A 18 -3.80 17.31 -10.01
C THR A 18 -2.58 18.21 -10.19
N ALA A 19 -2.40 19.17 -9.28
CA ALA A 19 -1.37 20.21 -9.40
C ALA A 19 0.02 19.77 -8.91
N ILE A 20 0.10 18.79 -8.00
CA ILE A 20 1.38 18.37 -7.41
C ILE A 20 1.85 17.05 -8.05
N PRO A 21 3.03 17.03 -8.68
CA PRO A 21 3.61 15.82 -9.26
C PRO A 21 3.84 14.71 -8.23
N THR A 22 3.84 13.46 -8.69
CA THR A 22 4.25 12.32 -7.88
C THR A 22 5.76 12.33 -7.64
N ALA A 23 6.19 11.87 -6.47
CA ALA A 23 7.57 11.70 -6.03
C ALA A 23 8.42 13.00 -5.88
N VAL A 24 7.80 14.15 -5.58
CA VAL A 24 8.49 15.42 -5.23
C VAL A 24 8.22 15.86 -3.79
N SER A 25 8.90 16.89 -3.27
CA SER A 25 8.57 17.42 -1.93
C SER A 25 7.13 17.95 -1.91
N LEU A 26 6.33 17.59 -0.90
CA LEU A 26 4.86 17.66 -0.88
C LEU A 26 4.17 16.70 -1.87
N THR A 27 4.62 15.44 -1.95
CA THR A 27 4.19 14.47 -2.98
C THR A 27 2.71 14.09 -2.93
N THR A 28 2.18 13.73 -4.09
CA THR A 28 1.02 12.84 -4.26
C THR A 28 1.51 11.42 -4.55
N TYR A 29 0.73 10.38 -4.24
CA TYR A 29 1.02 9.01 -4.66
C TYR A 29 -0.22 8.41 -5.32
N SER A 30 -0.09 8.04 -6.58
CA SER A 30 -1.10 7.29 -7.34
C SER A 30 -0.40 6.36 -8.31
N ARG A 31 -1.05 5.24 -8.64
CA ARG A 31 -0.63 4.36 -9.73
C ARG A 31 -1.86 4.06 -10.58
N GLY A 32 -1.71 4.14 -11.89
CA GLY A 32 -2.72 3.82 -12.87
C GLY A 32 -2.47 2.48 -13.54
N VAL A 33 -3.14 2.27 -14.67
CA VAL A 33 -3.04 1.03 -15.46
C VAL A 33 -1.64 0.85 -16.03
N GLU A 34 -1.00 1.92 -16.48
CA GLU A 34 0.32 1.86 -17.11
C GLU A 34 1.39 1.38 -16.11
N GLU A 35 1.40 1.93 -14.89
CA GLU A 35 2.31 1.48 -13.83
C GLU A 35 2.02 0.06 -13.37
N PHE A 36 0.74 -0.34 -13.38
CA PHE A 36 0.35 -1.72 -13.09
C PHE A 36 0.87 -2.69 -14.15
N MET A 37 0.71 -2.37 -15.44
CA MET A 37 1.20 -3.18 -16.55
C MET A 37 2.73 -3.23 -16.61
N ALA A 38 3.41 -2.16 -16.19
CA ALA A 38 4.87 -2.12 -16.07
C ALA A 38 5.41 -2.87 -14.84
N MET A 39 4.56 -3.29 -13.91
CA MET A 39 4.98 -4.03 -12.72
C MET A 39 5.55 -5.39 -13.13
N PRO A 40 6.80 -5.73 -12.73
CA PRO A 40 7.44 -6.99 -13.10
C PRO A 40 6.94 -8.17 -12.25
N LEU A 41 5.61 -8.37 -12.20
CA LEU A 41 4.97 -9.35 -11.32
C LEU A 41 5.52 -10.76 -11.54
N GLN A 42 5.60 -11.19 -12.81
CA GLN A 42 6.06 -12.53 -13.14
C GLN A 42 7.49 -12.76 -12.64
N ARG A 43 8.38 -11.79 -12.89
CA ARG A 43 9.76 -11.87 -12.42
C ARG A 43 9.83 -11.99 -10.89
N LEU A 44 9.03 -11.22 -10.15
CA LEU A 44 8.99 -11.31 -8.69
C LEU A 44 8.53 -12.70 -8.22
N VAL A 45 7.53 -13.28 -8.90
CA VAL A 45 7.06 -14.65 -8.62
C VAL A 45 8.17 -15.66 -8.89
N ASP A 46 8.86 -15.56 -10.03
CA ASP A 46 9.96 -16.44 -10.39
C ASP A 46 11.11 -16.34 -9.37
N GLU A 47 11.45 -15.14 -8.90
CA GLU A 47 12.47 -14.92 -7.87
C GLU A 47 12.07 -15.54 -6.51
N VAL A 48 10.77 -15.54 -6.16
CA VAL A 48 10.26 -16.24 -4.97
C VAL A 48 10.34 -17.75 -5.14
N GLU A 49 9.94 -18.29 -6.30
CA GLU A 49 9.99 -19.72 -6.60
C GLU A 49 11.43 -20.26 -6.57
N MET A 50 12.38 -19.49 -7.11
CA MET A 50 13.81 -19.82 -7.05
C MET A 50 14.44 -19.62 -5.66
N GLY A 51 13.70 -19.09 -4.68
CA GLY A 51 14.20 -18.78 -3.34
C GLY A 51 15.18 -17.60 -3.29
N MET A 52 15.27 -16.80 -4.36
CA MET A 52 16.13 -15.61 -4.44
C MET A 52 15.49 -14.39 -3.78
N LEU A 53 14.15 -14.34 -3.72
CA LEU A 53 13.39 -13.31 -3.01
C LEU A 53 12.71 -13.92 -1.78
N PRO A 54 13.30 -13.80 -0.57
CA PRO A 54 12.70 -14.35 0.63
C PRO A 54 11.48 -13.53 1.07
N VAL A 55 10.31 -14.16 1.10
CA VAL A 55 9.08 -13.56 1.65
C VAL A 55 8.85 -14.08 3.05
N LYS A 56 9.25 -13.30 4.06
CA LYS A 56 9.04 -13.65 5.47
C LYS A 56 7.58 -13.43 5.86
N VAL A 57 6.89 -14.49 6.24
CA VAL A 57 5.60 -14.40 6.93
C VAL A 57 5.85 -14.05 8.39
N GLY A 58 5.32 -12.91 8.81
CA GLY A 58 5.49 -12.38 10.16
C GLY A 58 4.39 -12.88 11.10
N ARG A 59 3.13 -12.72 10.68
CA ARG A 59 1.96 -13.11 11.45
C ARG A 59 0.88 -13.68 10.53
N VAL A 60 0.18 -14.70 11.00
CA VAL A 60 -0.99 -15.26 10.33
C VAL A 60 -2.18 -15.12 11.26
N VAL A 61 -3.28 -14.57 10.78
CA VAL A 61 -4.54 -14.41 11.52
C VAL A 61 -5.71 -14.94 10.72
N ARG A 62 -6.83 -15.22 11.39
CA ARG A 62 -8.10 -15.52 10.74
C ARG A 62 -8.83 -14.21 10.38
N LEU A 63 -9.76 -14.26 9.43
CA LEU A 63 -10.48 -13.08 8.95
C LEU A 63 -11.35 -12.42 10.04
N ASP A 64 -11.90 -13.22 10.95
CA ASP A 64 -12.61 -12.73 12.14
C ASP A 64 -11.71 -12.00 13.14
N GLU A 65 -10.39 -12.18 13.04
CA GLU A 65 -9.37 -11.49 13.82
C GLU A 65 -8.76 -10.29 13.09
N ILE A 66 -9.42 -9.75 12.04
CA ILE A 66 -8.85 -8.67 11.22
C ILE A 66 -8.43 -7.45 12.03
N ALA A 67 -9.15 -7.12 13.10
CA ALA A 67 -8.79 -6.01 13.99
C ALA A 67 -7.41 -6.24 14.65
N GLU A 68 -7.03 -7.48 14.90
CA GLU A 68 -5.72 -7.84 15.47
C GLU A 68 -4.59 -7.71 14.44
N ALA A 69 -4.85 -8.04 13.16
CA ALA A 69 -3.88 -7.76 12.09
C ALA A 69 -3.56 -6.26 12.00
N HIS A 70 -4.59 -5.41 12.10
CA HIS A 70 -4.40 -3.96 12.09
C HIS A 70 -3.64 -3.45 13.31
N ARG A 71 -3.98 -3.92 14.52
CA ARG A 71 -3.22 -3.58 15.74
C ARG A 71 -1.76 -3.98 15.63
N CYS A 72 -1.47 -5.19 15.13
CA CYS A 72 -0.11 -5.66 14.91
C CYS A 72 0.68 -4.78 13.92
N MET A 73 0.01 -4.32 12.85
CA MET A 73 0.60 -3.39 11.88
C MET A 73 0.86 -2.02 12.48
N GLU A 74 -0.08 -1.47 13.25
CA GLU A 74 0.04 -0.18 13.94
C GLU A 74 1.14 -0.19 15.00
N ALA A 75 1.35 -1.32 15.67
CA ALA A 75 2.40 -1.51 16.67
C ALA A 75 3.79 -1.85 16.07
N ASP A 76 3.91 -1.99 14.75
CA ASP A 76 5.13 -2.42 14.05
C ASP A 76 5.69 -3.78 14.53
N GLU A 77 4.81 -4.69 14.94
CA GLU A 77 5.19 -5.96 15.57
C GLU A 77 5.32 -7.13 14.60
N ALA A 78 4.83 -6.97 13.36
CA ALA A 78 4.69 -8.08 12.43
C ALA A 78 6.05 -8.68 12.02
N GLY A 79 7.09 -7.86 11.87
CA GLY A 79 8.44 -8.30 11.48
C GLY A 79 8.48 -9.07 10.15
N GLY A 80 7.47 -8.90 9.28
CA GLY A 80 7.23 -9.65 8.05
C GLY A 80 5.81 -9.40 7.52
N LYS A 81 5.39 -10.16 6.51
CA LYS A 81 4.05 -10.08 5.93
C LYS A 81 3.00 -10.61 6.92
N ILE A 82 1.94 -9.82 7.14
CA ILE A 82 0.72 -10.30 7.80
C ILE A 82 -0.15 -11.01 6.75
N VAL A 83 -0.52 -12.25 7.02
CA VAL A 83 -1.37 -13.08 6.16
C VAL A 83 -2.71 -13.30 6.85
N VAL A 84 -3.80 -13.03 6.13
CA VAL A 84 -5.16 -13.25 6.63
C VAL A 84 -5.73 -14.46 5.92
N LEU A 85 -6.19 -15.45 6.69
CA LEU A 85 -6.86 -16.63 6.17
C LEU A 85 -8.38 -16.47 6.26
N PRO A 86 -9.16 -16.97 5.29
CA PRO A 86 -10.62 -16.90 5.31
C PRO A 86 -11.19 -17.65 6.50
#